data_AF-A0A2S5R5C9-F1
#
_entry.id   AF-A0A2S5R5C9-F1
#
_cell.length_a   1.000
_cell.length_b   1.000
_cell.length_c   1.000
_cell.angle_alpha   90.00
_cell.angle_beta   90.00
_cell.angle_gamma   90.00
#
_symmetry.space_group_name_H-M   'P 1'
#
loop_
_entity.id
_entity.type
_entity.pdbx_description
1 polymer ?
#
loop_
_entity_poly.entity_id
_entity_poly.type
_entity_poly.pdbx_seq_one_letter_code
_entity_poly.pdbx_strand_id
1 'polypeptide(L)'
;MKNRTIVIHATPEDHQIAKLTALAIGLHMIEAIIPSPLPGVKPGIANIVTLYVLYQYGFKTAAWVSLLRVFASSLLLGQFLSPTFMLSISGALLSLSALFIAKHLPSQYFSVISLSIIAAFAHIAGQLIVVRFWLIPHTGIVYLIPIFCLAALIFGLINGLITAKLFSQ
;
A
#
# COMPACT_ATOMS: atom_id res chain seq x y z
N MET A 1 35.71 -16.06 25.89
CA MET A 1 34.86 -15.12 25.11
C MET A 1 33.47 -15.12 25.73
N LYS A 2 33.01 -14.01 26.31
CA LYS A 2 31.72 -13.90 27.02
C LYS A 2 30.61 -13.73 25.97
N ASN A 3 29.79 -14.76 25.75
CA ASN A 3 28.62 -14.68 24.87
C ASN A 3 27.68 -13.58 25.40
N ARG A 4 27.68 -12.41 24.75
CA ARG A 4 26.67 -11.38 24.97
C ARG A 4 25.43 -11.79 24.18
N THR A 5 24.52 -12.50 24.82
CA THR A 5 23.18 -12.73 24.29
C THR A 5 22.45 -11.40 24.23
N ILE A 6 22.22 -10.87 23.02
CA ILE A 6 21.39 -9.69 22.82
C ILE A 6 19.93 -10.16 22.92
N VAL A 7 19.28 -9.86 24.04
CA VAL A 7 17.85 -10.13 24.22
C VAL A 7 17.10 -8.90 23.71
N ILE A 8 16.42 -9.05 22.58
CA ILE A 8 15.57 -7.99 22.02
C ILE A 8 14.21 -8.11 22.69
N HIS A 9 13.85 -7.12 23.50
CA HIS A 9 12.53 -7.04 24.12
C HIS A 9 11.54 -6.36 23.16
N ALA A 10 10.54 -7.11 22.72
CA ALA A 10 9.46 -6.55 21.91
C ALA A 10 8.61 -5.58 22.75
N THR A 11 8.32 -4.42 22.16
CA THR A 11 7.47 -3.39 22.77
C THR A 11 5.99 -3.65 22.45
N PRO A 12 5.06 -3.02 23.19
CA PRO A 12 3.64 -3.05 22.84
C PRO A 12 3.35 -2.54 21.42
N GLU A 13 4.13 -1.56 20.93
CA GLU A 13 4.04 -1.04 19.57
C GLU A 13 4.40 -2.12 18.53
N ASP A 14 5.44 -2.92 18.78
CA ASP A 14 5.84 -4.01 17.88
C ASP A 14 4.73 -5.06 17.74
N HIS A 15 4.09 -5.42 18.86
CA HIS A 15 2.95 -6.33 18.85
C HIS A 15 1.75 -5.77 18.08
N GLN A 16 1.51 -4.46 18.19
CA GLN A 16 0.46 -3.79 17.46
C GLN A 16 0.73 -3.77 15.95
N ILE A 17 1.96 -3.39 15.55
CA ILE A 17 2.40 -3.44 14.15
C ILE A 17 2.24 -4.85 13.61
N ALA A 18 2.66 -5.88 14.36
CA ALA A 18 2.53 -7.27 13.93
C ALA A 18 1.07 -7.68 13.68
N LYS A 19 0.14 -7.33 14.58
CA LYS A 19 -1.30 -7.65 14.43
C LYS A 19 -1.91 -6.94 13.23
N LEU A 20 -1.64 -5.65 13.06
CA LEU A 20 -2.16 -4.85 11.93
C LEU A 20 -1.58 -5.32 10.60
N THR A 21 -0.30 -5.69 10.60
CA THR A 21 0.37 -6.28 9.44
C THR A 21 -0.26 -7.62 9.07
N ALA A 22 -0.49 -8.50 10.05
CA ALA A 22 -1.14 -9.79 9.81
C ALA A 22 -2.53 -9.62 9.18
N LEU A 23 -3.33 -8.66 9.66
CA LEU A 23 -4.60 -8.30 9.05
C LEU A 23 -4.43 -7.82 7.60
N ALA A 24 -3.47 -6.92 7.36
CA ALA A 24 -3.21 -6.39 6.02
C ALA A 24 -2.74 -7.47 5.04
N ILE A 25 -1.93 -8.44 5.50
CA ILE A 25 -1.50 -9.60 4.71
C ILE A 25 -2.72 -10.48 4.38
N GLY A 26 -3.55 -10.82 5.37
CA GLY A 26 -4.75 -11.63 5.14
C GLY A 26 -5.68 -11.02 4.11
N LEU A 27 -5.95 -9.71 4.20
CA LEU A 27 -6.75 -9.00 3.20
C LEU A 27 -6.09 -8.98 1.82
N HIS A 28 -4.76 -8.83 1.75
CA HIS A 28 -4.04 -8.90 0.47
C HIS A 28 -4.10 -10.30 -0.16
N MET A 29 -4.05 -11.36 0.65
CA MET A 29 -4.20 -12.73 0.17
C MET A 29 -5.60 -13.00 -0.37
N ILE A 30 -6.64 -12.54 0.33
CA ILE A 30 -8.04 -12.62 -0.16
C ILE A 30 -8.17 -11.88 -1.48
N GLU A 31 -7.63 -10.66 -1.56
CA GLU A 31 -7.62 -9.87 -2.78
C GLU A 31 -6.88 -10.57 -3.94
N ALA A 32 -5.81 -11.31 -3.66
CA ALA A 32 -5.07 -12.03 -4.68
C ALA A 32 -5.88 -13.16 -5.35
N ILE A 33 -6.95 -13.64 -4.72
CA ILE A 33 -7.86 -14.66 -5.27
C ILE A 33 -8.97 -14.01 -6.11
N ILE A 34 -9.28 -12.73 -5.88
CA ILE A 34 -10.32 -12.00 -6.62
C ILE A 34 -9.82 -11.77 -8.06
N PRO A 35 -10.62 -12.12 -9.09
CA PRO A 35 -10.23 -11.87 -10.48
C PRO A 35 -10.01 -10.38 -10.72
N SER A 36 -8.85 -10.07 -11.31
CA SER A 36 -8.43 -8.70 -11.59
C SER A 36 -9.31 -8.08 -12.68
N PRO A 37 -9.92 -6.91 -12.46
CA PRO A 37 -10.74 -6.24 -13.48
C PRO A 37 -9.91 -5.84 -14.71
N LEU A 38 -8.63 -5.50 -14.50
CA LEU A 38 -7.64 -5.23 -15.52
C LEU A 38 -6.31 -5.89 -15.13
N PRO A 39 -5.49 -6.37 -16.09
CA PRO A 39 -4.16 -6.88 -15.79
C PRO A 39 -3.31 -5.84 -15.03
N GLY A 40 -2.86 -6.20 -13.83
CA GLY A 40 -2.04 -5.32 -12.98
C GLY A 40 -2.83 -4.34 -12.10
N VAL A 41 -4.16 -4.27 -12.19
CA VAL A 41 -5.00 -3.40 -11.33
C VAL A 41 -5.74 -4.23 -10.30
N LYS A 42 -5.40 -4.06 -9.02
CA LYS A 42 -6.14 -4.66 -7.90
C LYS A 42 -7.02 -3.62 -7.19
N PRO A 43 -8.12 -4.04 -6.53
CA PRO A 43 -9.00 -3.13 -5.79
C PRO A 43 -8.34 -2.32 -4.68
N GLY A 44 -7.23 -2.80 -4.13
CA GLY A 44 -6.50 -2.15 -3.05
C GLY A 44 -7.13 -2.37 -1.66
N ILE A 45 -7.80 -3.49 -1.39
CA ILE A 45 -8.45 -3.77 -0.09
C ILE A 45 -7.44 -3.64 1.06
N ALA A 46 -6.22 -4.14 0.85
CA ALA A 46 -5.17 -4.04 1.86
C ALA A 46 -4.70 -2.59 2.12
N ASN A 47 -4.98 -1.63 1.22
CA ASN A 47 -4.66 -0.22 1.42
C ASN A 47 -5.62 0.48 2.39
N ILE A 48 -6.83 -0.06 2.59
CA ILE A 48 -7.76 0.39 3.64
C ILE A 48 -7.07 0.29 5.01
N VAL A 49 -6.37 -0.83 5.27
CA VAL A 49 -5.61 -1.00 6.53
C VAL A 49 -4.50 0.03 6.63
N THR A 50 -3.75 0.30 5.56
CA THR A 50 -2.69 1.33 5.59
C THR A 50 -3.25 2.71 5.92
N LEU A 51 -4.40 3.09 5.36
CA LEU A 51 -5.06 4.37 5.64
C LEU A 51 -5.60 4.42 7.06
N TYR A 52 -6.29 3.37 7.51
CA TYR A 52 -6.77 3.24 8.88
C TYR A 52 -5.63 3.40 9.89
N VAL A 53 -4.51 2.69 9.65
CA VAL A 53 -3.33 2.76 10.52
C VAL A 53 -2.67 4.14 10.47
N LEU A 54 -2.63 4.79 9.31
CA LEU A 54 -2.11 6.15 9.17
C LEU A 54 -2.89 7.13 10.04
N TYR A 55 -4.22 7.05 10.01
CA TYR A 55 -5.10 7.94 10.79
C TYR A 55 -5.05 7.65 12.28
N GLN A 56 -5.08 6.37 12.68
CA GLN A 56 -5.21 5.98 14.09
C GLN A 56 -3.87 5.94 14.84
N TYR A 57 -2.79 5.51 14.16
CA TYR A 57 -1.49 5.22 14.78
C TYR A 57 -0.33 6.01 14.17
N GLY A 58 -0.62 6.87 13.19
CA GLY A 58 0.36 7.74 12.56
C GLY A 58 1.21 7.07 11.46
N PHE A 59 2.03 7.92 10.82
CA PHE A 59 2.77 7.56 9.62
C PHE A 59 3.78 6.43 9.83
N LYS A 60 4.54 6.46 10.94
CA LYS A 60 5.59 5.46 11.21
C LYS A 60 5.01 4.04 11.24
N THR A 61 3.89 3.87 11.93
CA THR A 61 3.18 2.59 12.04
C THR A 61 2.62 2.16 10.68
N ALA A 62 2.01 3.10 9.93
CA ALA A 62 1.48 2.80 8.59
C ALA A 62 2.58 2.38 7.60
N ALA A 63 3.75 3.00 7.68
CA ALA A 63 4.91 2.63 6.87
C ALA A 63 5.38 1.21 7.19
N TRP A 64 5.55 0.85 8.47
CA TRP A 64 5.90 -0.51 8.86
C TRP A 64 4.88 -1.53 8.40
N VAL A 65 3.59 -1.30 8.66
CA VAL A 65 2.50 -2.20 8.25
C VAL A 65 2.49 -2.40 6.73
N SER A 66 2.62 -1.32 5.96
CA SER A 66 2.61 -1.38 4.48
C SER A 66 3.81 -2.14 3.92
N LEU A 67 5.02 -1.85 4.42
CA LEU A 67 6.25 -2.50 3.96
C LEU A 67 6.28 -3.98 4.34
N LEU A 68 6.03 -4.30 5.62
CA LEU A 68 6.00 -5.70 6.07
C LEU A 68 4.95 -6.51 5.32
N ARG A 69 3.78 -5.92 5.04
CA ARG A 69 2.76 -6.55 4.19
C ARG A 69 3.32 -6.90 2.81
N VAL A 70 3.99 -5.98 2.11
CA VAL A 70 4.54 -6.22 0.77
C VAL A 70 5.59 -7.34 0.79
N PHE A 71 6.50 -7.30 1.76
CA PHE A 71 7.52 -8.35 1.92
C PHE A 71 6.87 -9.70 2.21
N ALA A 72 6.04 -9.79 3.25
CA ALA A 72 5.42 -11.02 3.68
C ALA A 72 4.47 -11.60 2.62
N SER A 73 3.64 -10.78 1.98
CA SER A 73 2.72 -11.27 0.94
C SER A 73 3.47 -11.82 -0.27
N SER A 74 4.57 -11.18 -0.67
CA SER A 74 5.40 -11.68 -1.77
C SER A 74 6.07 -13.01 -1.44
N LEU A 75 6.52 -13.21 -0.19
CA LEU A 75 7.07 -14.49 0.26
C LEU A 75 5.99 -15.58 0.26
N LEU A 76 4.80 -15.29 0.82
CA LEU A 76 3.69 -16.24 0.91
C LEU A 76 3.14 -16.65 -0.46
N LEU A 77 3.13 -15.74 -1.44
CA LEU A 77 2.69 -16.01 -2.81
C LEU A 77 3.81 -16.59 -3.70
N GLY A 78 5.03 -16.79 -3.18
CA GLY A 78 6.17 -17.28 -3.96
C GLY A 78 6.68 -16.27 -5.01
N GLN A 79 6.41 -14.98 -4.82
CA GLN A 79 6.71 -13.88 -5.73
C GLN A 79 7.86 -12.98 -5.22
N PHE A 80 8.56 -13.37 -4.17
CA PHE A 80 9.66 -12.57 -3.62
C PHE A 80 10.75 -12.35 -4.68
N LEU A 81 11.24 -11.11 -4.80
CA LEU A 81 12.19 -10.67 -5.84
C LEU A 81 11.71 -10.84 -7.30
N SER A 82 10.44 -11.15 -7.53
CA SER A 82 9.84 -11.18 -8.87
C SER A 82 9.50 -9.77 -9.38
N PRO A 83 9.17 -9.62 -10.68
CA PRO A 83 8.54 -8.41 -11.20
C PRO A 83 7.34 -7.92 -10.37
N THR A 84 6.49 -8.83 -9.91
CA THR A 84 5.32 -8.50 -9.10
C THR A 84 5.70 -7.89 -7.75
N PHE A 85 6.79 -8.38 -7.13
CA PHE A 85 7.31 -7.79 -5.90
C PHE A 85 7.87 -6.38 -6.15
N MET A 86 8.61 -6.15 -7.24
CA MET A 86 9.11 -4.82 -7.59
C MET A 86 7.99 -3.83 -7.88
N LEU A 87 6.92 -4.27 -8.55
CA LEU A 87 5.72 -3.46 -8.76
C LEU A 87 5.07 -3.08 -7.42
N SER A 88 4.91 -4.05 -6.52
CA SER A 88 4.28 -3.86 -5.21
C SER A 88 5.09 -2.93 -4.30
N ILE A 89 6.42 -3.13 -4.20
CA ILE A 89 7.28 -2.31 -3.34
C ILE A 89 7.44 -0.90 -3.90
N SER A 90 7.58 -0.73 -5.22
CA SER A 90 7.62 0.59 -5.85
C SER A 90 6.35 1.39 -5.59
N GLY A 91 5.19 0.74 -5.83
CA GLY A 91 3.90 1.36 -5.56
C GLY A 91 3.72 1.71 -4.09
N ALA A 92 4.10 0.82 -3.17
CA ALA A 92 4.03 1.08 -1.73
C ALA A 92 4.93 2.24 -1.30
N LEU A 93 6.16 2.33 -1.81
CA LEU A 93 7.09 3.41 -1.47
C LEU A 93 6.63 4.77 -1.98
N LEU A 94 6.17 4.86 -3.24
CA LEU A 94 5.62 6.12 -3.76
C LEU A 94 4.34 6.51 -3.02
N SER A 95 3.45 5.55 -2.74
CA SER A 95 2.23 5.78 -1.97
C SER A 95 2.52 6.32 -0.57
N LEU A 96 3.45 5.70 0.16
CA LEU A 96 3.88 6.18 1.47
C LEU A 96 4.55 7.55 1.39
N SER A 97 5.38 7.81 0.37
CA SER A 97 6.01 9.12 0.18
C SER A 97 4.96 10.21 -0.08
N ALA A 98 3.98 9.93 -0.91
CA ALA A 98 2.87 10.84 -1.18
C ALA A 98 2.03 11.09 0.09
N LEU A 99 1.73 10.06 0.87
CA LEU A 99 1.04 10.19 2.16
C LEU A 99 1.85 10.97 3.19
N PHE A 100 3.18 10.79 3.22
CA PHE A 100 4.07 11.55 4.10
C PHE A 100 4.01 13.04 3.81
N ILE A 101 4.01 13.42 2.53
CA ILE A 101 3.87 14.81 2.10
C ILE A 101 2.45 15.29 2.39
N ALA A 102 1.45 14.47 2.06
CA ALA A 102 0.04 14.82 2.15
C ALA A 102 -0.45 15.06 3.58
N LYS A 103 0.16 14.41 4.58
CA LYS A 103 -0.19 14.63 6.00
C LYS A 103 0.09 16.07 6.48
N HIS A 104 0.94 16.82 5.77
CA HIS A 104 1.26 18.21 6.10
C HIS A 104 0.30 19.21 5.45
N LEU A 105 -0.63 18.75 4.59
CA LEU A 105 -1.64 19.62 4.00
C LEU A 105 -2.80 19.90 4.96
N PRO A 106 -3.56 21.00 4.75
CA PRO A 106 -4.64 21.40 5.65
C PRO A 106 -5.73 20.32 5.76
N SER A 107 -5.95 19.81 6.96
CA SER A 107 -6.93 18.75 7.24
C SER A 107 -8.37 19.14 6.89
N GLN A 108 -8.67 20.45 6.81
CA GLN A 108 -9.97 20.97 6.39
C GLN A 108 -10.33 20.64 4.93
N TYR A 109 -9.33 20.47 4.05
CA TYR A 109 -9.53 20.14 2.64
C TYR A 109 -9.07 18.72 2.29
N PHE A 110 -8.14 18.16 3.06
CA PHE A 110 -7.55 16.85 2.83
C PHE A 110 -8.10 15.82 3.82
N SER A 111 -9.26 15.28 3.49
CA SER A 111 -9.90 14.19 4.23
C SER A 111 -9.25 12.83 3.94
N VAL A 112 -9.70 11.79 4.66
CA VAL A 112 -9.29 10.39 4.45
C VAL A 112 -9.47 9.98 2.99
N ILE A 113 -10.52 10.49 2.35
CA ILE A 113 -10.85 10.21 0.95
C ILE A 113 -9.78 10.80 0.02
N SER A 114 -9.43 12.07 0.23
CA SER A 114 -8.37 12.73 -0.56
C SER A 114 -7.02 12.04 -0.40
N LEU A 115 -6.66 11.65 0.83
CA LEU A 115 -5.43 10.90 1.10
C LEU A 115 -5.43 9.53 0.43
N SER A 116 -6.57 8.83 0.41
CA SER A 116 -6.72 7.55 -0.29
C SER A 116 -6.53 7.68 -1.79
N ILE A 117 -7.11 8.72 -2.40
CA ILE A 117 -6.95 8.99 -3.83
C ILE A 117 -5.49 9.31 -4.15
N ILE A 118 -4.85 10.21 -3.41
CA ILE A 118 -3.42 10.55 -3.57
C ILE A 118 -2.55 9.28 -3.46
N ALA A 119 -2.80 8.47 -2.43
CA ALA A 119 -2.10 7.21 -2.21
C ALA A 119 -2.26 6.23 -3.37
N ALA A 120 -3.47 6.11 -3.95
CA ALA A 120 -3.76 5.22 -5.06
C ALA A 120 -3.06 5.67 -6.36
N PHE A 121 -3.11 6.98 -6.67
CA PHE A 121 -2.39 7.55 -7.82
C PHE A 121 -0.88 7.35 -7.70
N ALA A 122 -0.31 7.65 -6.54
CA ALA A 122 1.11 7.45 -6.31
C ALA A 122 1.52 5.98 -6.38
N HIS A 123 0.66 5.06 -5.90
CA HIS A 123 0.91 3.62 -6.00
C HIS A 123 0.96 3.15 -7.45
N ILE A 124 -0.03 3.52 -8.26
CA ILE A 124 -0.08 3.18 -9.68
C ILE A 124 1.07 3.85 -10.45
N ALA A 125 1.41 5.10 -10.13
CA ALA A 125 2.56 5.77 -10.73
C ALA A 125 3.86 4.99 -10.49
N GLY A 126 4.09 4.51 -9.26
CA GLY A 126 5.26 3.68 -8.96
C GLY A 126 5.29 2.37 -9.73
N GLN A 127 4.14 1.71 -9.87
CA GLN A 127 4.04 0.51 -10.70
C GLN A 127 4.39 0.83 -12.15
N LEU A 128 3.77 1.86 -12.74
CA LEU A 128 3.99 2.25 -14.13
C LEU A 128 5.43 2.66 -14.44
N ILE A 129 6.13 3.30 -13.49
CA ILE A 129 7.56 3.59 -13.61
C ILE A 129 8.35 2.28 -13.78
N VAL A 130 8.12 1.29 -12.91
CA VAL A 130 8.79 -0.02 -13.01
C VAL A 130 8.42 -0.73 -14.30
N VAL A 131 7.15 -0.75 -14.70
CA VAL A 131 6.74 -1.40 -15.96
C VAL A 131 7.44 -0.74 -17.14
N ARG A 132 7.47 0.60 -17.20
CA ARG A 132 8.09 1.37 -18.30
C ARG A 132 9.59 1.13 -18.41
N PHE A 133 10.31 1.08 -17.30
CA PHE A 133 11.78 0.99 -17.33
C PHE A 133 12.31 -0.45 -17.33
N TRP A 134 11.57 -1.43 -16.81
CA TRP A 134 12.07 -2.79 -16.66
C TRP A 134 11.36 -3.83 -17.55
N LEU A 135 10.03 -3.78 -17.67
CA LEU A 135 9.27 -4.86 -18.30
C LEU A 135 8.94 -4.59 -19.77
N ILE A 136 8.49 -3.38 -20.07
CA ILE A 136 7.85 -3.03 -21.34
C ILE A 136 8.41 -1.65 -21.76
N PRO A 137 9.61 -1.61 -22.37
CA PRO A 137 10.30 -0.37 -22.72
C PRO A 137 9.74 0.33 -23.99
N HIS A 138 8.49 0.05 -24.37
CA HIS A 138 7.82 0.65 -25.53
C HIS A 138 6.67 1.59 -25.10
N THR A 139 6.33 2.55 -25.96
CA THR A 139 5.38 3.65 -25.65
C THR A 139 3.93 3.19 -25.47
N GLY A 140 3.61 1.92 -25.76
CA GLY A 140 2.28 1.33 -25.59
C GLY A 140 1.66 1.56 -24.22
N ILE A 141 2.46 1.57 -23.14
CA ILE A 141 1.97 1.81 -21.78
C ILE A 141 1.43 3.21 -21.57
N VAL A 142 1.96 4.21 -22.29
CA VAL A 142 1.52 5.60 -22.14
C VAL A 142 0.05 5.73 -22.52
N TYR A 143 -0.43 4.95 -23.49
CA TYR A 143 -1.84 4.92 -23.88
C TYR A 143 -2.75 4.28 -22.82
N LEU A 144 -2.21 3.45 -21.92
CA LEU A 144 -2.96 2.86 -20.82
C LEU A 144 -3.03 3.75 -19.58
N ILE A 145 -2.23 4.82 -19.50
CA ILE A 145 -2.20 5.75 -18.36
C ILE A 145 -3.60 6.27 -18.01
N PRO A 146 -4.45 6.73 -18.95
CA PRO A 146 -5.79 7.20 -18.62
C PRO A 146 -6.66 6.12 -17.95
N ILE A 147 -6.53 4.86 -18.38
CA ILE A 147 -7.26 3.72 -17.82
C ILE A 147 -6.78 3.44 -16.39
N PHE A 148 -5.46 3.42 -16.18
CA PHE A 148 -4.88 3.25 -14.84
C PHE A 148 -5.23 4.41 -13.90
N CYS A 149 -5.25 5.65 -14.39
CA CYS A 149 -5.68 6.82 -13.62
C CYS A 149 -7.15 6.72 -13.21
N LEU A 150 -8.03 6.26 -14.11
CA LEU A 150 -9.44 6.05 -13.79
C LEU A 150 -9.60 4.96 -12.73
N ALA A 151 -8.86 3.84 -12.86
CA ALA A 151 -8.85 2.79 -11.84
C ALA A 151 -8.33 3.31 -10.48
N ALA A 152 -7.25 4.10 -10.49
CA ALA A 152 -6.70 4.73 -9.28
C ALA A 152 -7.74 5.61 -8.60
N LEU A 153 -8.49 6.40 -9.38
CA LEU A 153 -9.53 7.27 -8.86
C LEU A 153 -10.69 6.46 -8.26
N ILE A 154 -11.19 5.44 -8.97
CA ILE A 154 -12.31 4.61 -8.52
C ILE A 154 -11.94 3.85 -7.23
N PHE A 155 -10.83 3.12 -7.25
CA PHE A 155 -10.42 2.33 -6.08
C PHE A 155 -9.93 3.21 -4.94
N GLY A 156 -9.25 4.32 -5.23
CA GLY A 156 -8.89 5.33 -4.24
C GLY A 156 -10.13 5.92 -3.55
N LEU A 157 -11.17 6.25 -4.30
CA LEU A 157 -12.44 6.74 -3.75
C LEU A 157 -13.12 5.68 -2.88
N ILE A 158 -13.27 4.45 -3.38
CA ILE A 158 -13.91 3.35 -2.64
C ILE A 158 -13.18 3.08 -1.32
N ASN A 159 -11.84 2.92 -1.36
CA ASN A 159 -11.04 2.67 -0.16
C ASN A 159 -11.12 3.84 0.83
N GLY A 160 -11.17 5.08 0.32
CA GLY A 160 -11.32 6.28 1.12
C GLY A 160 -12.67 6.35 1.83
N LEU A 161 -13.76 6.05 1.11
CA LEU A 161 -15.13 6.02 1.65
C LEU A 161 -15.29 4.91 2.70
N ILE A 162 -14.77 3.71 2.44
CA ILE A 162 -14.80 2.60 3.41
C ILE A 162 -14.04 3.00 4.67
N THR A 163 -12.84 3.57 4.52
CA THR A 163 -12.03 4.02 5.67
C THR A 163 -12.74 5.13 6.45
N ALA A 164 -13.33 6.12 5.78
CA ALA A 164 -14.09 7.17 6.44
C ALA A 164 -15.28 6.61 7.24
N LYS A 165 -15.98 5.60 6.69
CA LYS A 165 -17.09 4.91 7.37
C LYS A 165 -16.65 4.08 8.58
N LEU A 166 -15.40 3.61 8.62
CA LEU A 166 -14.83 2.93 9.80
C LEU A 166 -14.58 3.90 10.95
N PHE A 167 -14.36 5.18 10.69
CA PHE A 167 -14.16 6.21 11.71
C PHE A 167 -15.45 6.92 12.12
N SER A 168 -16.52 6.79 11.35
CA SER A 168 -17.84 7.37 11.66
C SER A 168 -18.73 6.45 12.50
N GLN A 169 -18.22 5.30 12.94
CA GLN A 169 -18.88 4.33 13.81
C GLN A 169 -18.22 4.36 15.18
#